data_AF-A0A844SS45-F1
#
_entry.id   AF-A0A844SS45-F1
#
_cell.length_a   1.000
_cell.length_b   1.000
_cell.length_c   1.000
_cell.angle_alpha   90.00
_cell.angle_beta   90.00
_cell.angle_gamma   90.00
#
_symmetry.space_group_name_H-M   'P 1'
#
loop_
_entity.id
_entity.type
_entity.pdbx_description
1 polymer ?
#
loop_
_entity_poly.entity_id
_entity_poly.type
_entity_poly.pdbx_seq_one_letter_code
_entity_poly.pdbx_strand_id
1 'polypeptide(L)'
;MTRDTVTILTSLSHPLTKAIVPSAGGGIETRTQQNVKFYSGEEIEVADLRAFAEVLERTSADPYKCVVRGAIAPGTNRERMLRRKFSKDDTPATLLEQARRWVLFDVDGIALPPDFDPLVDPARTVSFVRAKLPSCFHAVACWYQFTGSAGIKPGLHIRLGFWLDRPLDEAELKRWLAQKLPEPGKPAKSWFREYPVDPAVFTTAQPIYVAAPIIKQGARPVRRPLRQIRHSRWCSGDCSRSAHRGAAA
;
A
#
# COMPACT_ATOMS: atom_id res chain seq x y z
N MET A 1 5.60 0.37 -25.72
CA MET A 1 4.42 0.57 -24.86
C MET A 1 4.78 0.17 -23.44
N THR A 2 4.65 1.08 -22.46
CA THR A 2 5.05 0.86 -21.06
C THR A 2 3.95 0.15 -20.28
N ARG A 3 3.68 -1.12 -20.58
CA ARG A 3 2.71 -1.94 -19.82
C ARG A 3 3.37 -2.58 -18.60
N ASP A 4 2.55 -2.97 -17.63
CA ASP A 4 2.91 -3.80 -16.48
C ASP A 4 1.71 -4.70 -16.13
N THR A 5 1.85 -5.56 -15.13
CA THR A 5 0.75 -6.36 -14.56
C THR A 5 0.54 -6.05 -13.08
N VAL A 6 -0.67 -6.27 -12.60
CA VAL A 6 -1.01 -6.29 -11.17
C VAL A 6 -1.35 -7.73 -10.81
N THR A 7 -0.63 -8.28 -9.84
CA THR A 7 -0.91 -9.62 -9.33
C THR A 7 -1.91 -9.54 -8.18
N ILE A 8 -3.04 -10.22 -8.35
CA ILE A 8 -4.13 -10.28 -7.38
C ILE A 8 -4.19 -11.70 -6.84
N LEU A 9 -4.28 -11.82 -5.51
CA LEU A 9 -4.51 -13.09 -4.83
C LEU A 9 -5.90 -13.08 -4.21
N THR A 10 -6.64 -14.17 -4.41
CA THR A 10 -7.92 -14.42 -3.75
C THR A 10 -7.71 -15.50 -2.69
N SER A 11 -8.02 -15.19 -1.43
CA SER A 11 -7.97 -16.15 -0.33
C SER A 11 -8.98 -17.29 -0.53
N LEU A 12 -8.55 -18.53 -0.29
CA LEU A 12 -9.43 -19.71 -0.37
C LEU A 12 -10.07 -20.10 0.97
N SER A 13 -9.89 -19.31 2.03
CA SER A 13 -10.41 -19.67 3.36
C SER A 13 -11.08 -18.51 4.09
N HIS A 14 -10.44 -17.36 4.16
CA HIS A 14 -10.89 -16.27 5.01
C HIS A 14 -10.78 -14.90 4.34
N PRO A 15 -11.63 -13.93 4.70
CA PRO A 15 -11.50 -12.55 4.24
C PRO A 15 -10.11 -11.95 4.54
N LEU A 16 -9.54 -11.27 3.56
CA LEU A 16 -8.31 -10.48 3.60
C LEU A 16 -8.63 -9.02 3.95
N THR A 17 -9.46 -8.80 4.95
CA THR A 17 -9.82 -7.46 5.41
C THR A 17 -10.11 -7.43 6.89
N LYS A 18 -10.14 -6.23 7.47
CA LYS A 18 -10.53 -6.03 8.86
C LYS A 18 -12.04 -6.19 8.99
N ALA A 19 -12.47 -6.86 10.04
CA ALA A 19 -13.84 -6.80 10.52
C ALA A 19 -13.93 -5.73 11.62
N ILE A 20 -14.86 -4.79 11.47
CA ILE A 20 -15.23 -3.83 12.51
C ILE A 20 -16.40 -4.44 13.26
N VAL A 21 -16.25 -4.64 14.56
CA VAL A 21 -17.24 -5.30 15.41
C VAL A 21 -17.53 -4.46 16.66
N PRO A 22 -18.70 -4.62 17.30
CA PRO A 22 -18.97 -3.99 18.59
C PRO A 22 -17.96 -4.45 19.65
N SER A 23 -17.51 -3.52 20.47
CA SER A 23 -16.71 -3.85 21.66
C SER A 23 -17.63 -4.21 22.83
N ALA A 24 -17.20 -5.15 23.68
CA ALA A 24 -17.93 -5.56 24.89
C ALA A 24 -18.12 -4.42 25.90
N GLY A 25 -17.22 -3.43 25.90
CA GLY A 25 -17.28 -2.24 26.76
C GLY A 25 -18.02 -1.04 26.15
N GLY A 26 -18.73 -1.24 25.02
CA GLY A 26 -19.25 -0.15 24.20
C GLY A 26 -18.21 0.36 23.19
N GLY A 27 -18.70 0.90 22.06
CA GLY A 27 -17.87 1.33 20.94
C GLY A 27 -17.57 0.22 19.92
N ILE A 28 -16.46 0.35 19.18
CA ILE A 28 -16.05 -0.58 18.12
C ILE A 28 -14.61 -1.07 18.32
N GLU A 29 -14.33 -2.29 17.86
CA GLU A 29 -12.98 -2.87 17.77
C GLU A 29 -12.74 -3.45 16.37
N THR A 30 -11.47 -3.68 16.01
CA THR A 30 -11.10 -4.31 14.73
C THR A 30 -10.53 -5.70 14.94
N ARG A 31 -11.08 -6.68 14.22
CA ARG A 31 -10.54 -8.05 14.14
C ARG A 31 -9.96 -8.30 12.76
N THR A 32 -8.86 -9.03 12.69
CA THR A 32 -8.24 -9.43 11.41
C THR A 32 -8.08 -10.93 11.42
N GLN A 33 -8.45 -11.59 10.32
CA GLN A 33 -8.15 -13.01 10.16
C GLN A 33 -6.72 -13.16 9.67
N GLN A 34 -5.95 -14.01 10.34
CA GLN A 34 -4.54 -14.25 10.02
C GLN A 34 -4.37 -15.64 9.40
N ASN A 35 -3.16 -15.92 8.92
CA ASN A 35 -2.72 -17.27 8.52
C ASN A 35 -3.46 -17.88 7.32
N VAL A 36 -3.90 -17.06 6.35
CA VAL A 36 -4.37 -17.59 5.06
C VAL A 36 -3.21 -18.27 4.33
N LYS A 37 -3.36 -19.59 4.14
CA LYS A 37 -2.34 -20.46 3.55
C LYS A 37 -2.43 -20.52 2.02
N PHE A 38 -3.63 -20.73 1.48
CA PHE A 38 -3.84 -20.98 0.06
C PHE A 38 -4.65 -19.86 -0.60
N TYR A 39 -4.27 -19.57 -1.84
CA TYR A 39 -4.85 -18.53 -2.68
C TYR A 39 -5.09 -19.07 -4.08
N SER A 40 -6.05 -18.51 -4.80
CA SER A 40 -5.96 -18.46 -6.26
C SER A 40 -5.28 -17.14 -6.69
N GLY A 41 -4.63 -17.13 -7.84
CA GLY A 41 -3.85 -15.99 -8.33
C GLY A 41 -4.19 -15.62 -9.77
N GLU A 42 -4.33 -14.33 -10.04
CA GLU A 42 -4.51 -13.77 -11.37
C GLU A 42 -3.56 -12.59 -11.61
N GLU A 43 -3.23 -12.32 -12.86
CA GLU A 43 -2.40 -11.17 -13.26
C GLU A 43 -3.16 -10.36 -14.29
N ILE A 44 -3.36 -9.07 -14.01
CA ILE A 44 -4.13 -8.17 -14.87
C ILE A 44 -3.18 -7.16 -15.49
N GLU A 45 -3.15 -7.09 -16.82
CA GLU A 45 -2.37 -6.07 -17.53
C GLU A 45 -2.92 -4.65 -17.26
N VAL A 46 -2.01 -3.71 -17.07
CA VAL A 46 -2.31 -2.29 -16.85
C VAL A 46 -1.32 -1.45 -17.66
N ALA A 47 -1.82 -0.41 -18.32
CA ALA A 47 -1.01 0.44 -19.19
C ALA A 47 -0.60 1.77 -18.53
N ASP A 48 -1.35 2.22 -17.53
CA ASP A 48 -1.20 3.52 -16.88
C ASP A 48 -1.86 3.55 -15.49
N LEU A 49 -1.81 4.73 -14.85
CA LEU A 49 -2.43 4.99 -13.55
C LEU A 49 -3.94 4.74 -13.54
N ARG A 50 -4.66 5.02 -14.64
CA ARG A 50 -6.11 4.86 -14.69
C ARG A 50 -6.47 3.38 -14.69
N ALA A 51 -5.85 2.59 -15.57
CA ALA A 51 -6.02 1.14 -15.60
C ALA A 51 -5.63 0.50 -14.27
N PHE A 52 -4.53 0.97 -13.66
CA PHE A 52 -4.12 0.53 -12.33
C PHE A 52 -5.18 0.84 -11.25
N ALA A 53 -5.70 2.07 -11.22
CA ALA A 53 -6.73 2.48 -10.28
C ALA A 53 -8.02 1.67 -10.45
N GLU A 54 -8.46 1.41 -11.68
CA GLU A 54 -9.64 0.57 -11.98
C GLU A 54 -9.47 -0.85 -11.43
N VAL A 55 -8.28 -1.44 -11.58
CA VAL A 55 -7.95 -2.74 -10.97
C VAL A 55 -8.02 -2.68 -9.45
N LEU A 56 -7.47 -1.64 -8.81
CA LEU A 56 -7.54 -1.49 -7.36
C LEU A 56 -8.97 -1.34 -6.85
N GLU A 57 -9.82 -0.55 -7.54
CA GLU A 57 -11.21 -0.37 -7.15
C GLU A 57 -12.00 -1.67 -7.26
N ARG A 58 -11.87 -2.39 -8.39
CA ARG A 58 -12.50 -3.71 -8.55
C ARG A 58 -12.03 -4.70 -7.49
N THR A 59 -10.72 -4.77 -7.26
CA THR A 59 -10.13 -5.67 -6.25
C THR A 59 -10.65 -5.35 -4.85
N SER A 60 -10.83 -4.06 -4.54
CA SER A 60 -11.25 -3.62 -3.22
C SER A 60 -12.70 -3.91 -2.85
N ALA A 61 -13.52 -4.27 -3.82
CA ALA A 61 -14.92 -4.66 -3.63
C ALA A 61 -15.06 -6.09 -3.10
N ASP A 62 -14.02 -6.92 -3.25
CA ASP A 62 -14.01 -8.31 -2.80
C ASP A 62 -13.16 -8.45 -1.53
N PRO A 63 -13.77 -8.79 -0.37
CA PRO A 63 -13.04 -8.93 0.88
C PRO A 63 -12.07 -10.11 0.90
N TYR A 64 -12.10 -11.02 -0.07
CA TYR A 64 -11.15 -12.12 -0.20
C TYR A 64 -9.93 -11.78 -1.04
N LYS A 65 -9.90 -10.62 -1.70
CA LYS A 65 -8.80 -10.24 -2.61
C LYS A 65 -7.78 -9.32 -1.95
N CYS A 66 -6.52 -9.51 -2.32
CA CYS A 66 -5.43 -8.57 -2.03
C CYS A 66 -4.50 -8.43 -3.24
N VAL A 67 -3.67 -7.40 -3.22
CA VAL A 67 -2.63 -7.18 -4.23
C VAL A 67 -1.28 -7.65 -3.67
N VAL A 68 -0.43 -8.23 -4.52
CA VAL A 68 0.99 -8.48 -4.22
C VAL A 68 1.86 -7.88 -5.31
N ARG A 69 3.12 -7.54 -4.98
CA ARG A 69 4.08 -7.03 -5.97
C ARG A 69 4.66 -8.13 -6.84
N GLY A 70 4.90 -9.32 -6.30
CA GLY A 70 5.56 -10.39 -7.05
C GLY A 70 4.71 -10.90 -8.22
N ALA A 71 5.38 -11.26 -9.32
CA ALA A 71 4.76 -11.95 -10.44
C ALA A 71 4.53 -13.42 -10.11
N ILE A 72 3.50 -14.05 -10.67
CA ILE A 72 3.25 -15.49 -10.45
C ILE A 72 4.34 -16.29 -11.17
N ALA A 73 5.03 -17.18 -10.44
CA ALA A 73 6.11 -17.99 -11.01
C ALA A 73 5.57 -18.92 -12.12
N PRO A 74 6.30 -19.09 -13.25
CA PRO A 74 5.90 -20.00 -14.32
C PRO A 74 5.60 -21.41 -13.81
N GLY A 75 4.55 -22.04 -14.35
CA GLY A 75 4.14 -23.39 -13.94
C GLY A 75 3.42 -23.48 -12.58
N THR A 76 3.25 -22.37 -11.85
CA THR A 76 2.45 -22.36 -10.61
C THR A 76 0.98 -22.67 -10.92
N ASN A 77 0.38 -23.59 -10.16
CA ASN A 77 -1.07 -23.81 -10.18
C ASN A 77 -1.79 -22.57 -9.61
N ARG A 78 -2.36 -21.75 -10.50
CA ARG A 78 -3.05 -20.50 -10.17
C ARG A 78 -4.38 -20.69 -9.45
N GLU A 79 -4.97 -21.88 -9.46
CA GLU A 79 -6.22 -22.16 -8.73
C GLU A 79 -5.96 -22.41 -7.23
N ARG A 80 -4.73 -22.85 -6.89
CA ARG A 80 -4.34 -23.15 -5.52
C ARG A 80 -2.82 -23.05 -5.34
N MET A 81 -2.37 -21.89 -4.89
CA MET A 81 -0.96 -21.58 -4.63
C MET A 81 -0.73 -21.08 -3.20
N LEU A 82 0.49 -21.26 -2.71
CA LEU A 82 0.98 -20.55 -1.52
C LEU A 82 1.36 -19.11 -1.90
N ARG A 83 1.47 -18.20 -0.92
CA ARG A 83 2.07 -16.88 -1.08
C ARG A 83 3.53 -16.93 -0.64
N ARG A 84 4.46 -17.27 -1.55
CA ARG A 84 5.85 -17.60 -1.18
C ARG A 84 6.86 -17.06 -2.20
N LYS A 85 7.84 -16.30 -1.69
CA LYS A 85 8.96 -15.74 -2.47
C LYS A 85 10.14 -16.71 -2.64
N PHE A 86 10.45 -17.49 -1.60
CA PHE A 86 11.60 -18.39 -1.58
C PHE A 86 11.14 -19.84 -1.59
N SER A 87 11.76 -20.67 -2.41
CA SER A 87 11.58 -22.12 -2.33
C SER A 87 11.92 -22.59 -0.91
N LYS A 88 11.17 -23.57 -0.43
CA LYS A 88 11.45 -24.22 0.84
C LYS A 88 11.16 -25.70 0.68
N ASP A 89 12.16 -26.53 0.96
CA ASP A 89 12.15 -27.96 0.71
C ASP A 89 11.79 -28.21 -0.77
N ASP A 90 11.00 -29.24 -1.07
CA ASP A 90 10.55 -29.54 -2.44
C ASP A 90 9.39 -28.63 -2.94
N THR A 91 9.05 -27.58 -2.20
CA THR A 91 7.99 -26.65 -2.59
C THR A 91 8.57 -25.38 -3.20
N PRO A 92 8.42 -25.16 -4.51
CA PRO A 92 9.00 -24.01 -5.20
C PRO A 92 8.39 -22.68 -4.74
N ALA A 93 9.10 -21.59 -5.02
CA ALA A 93 8.54 -20.25 -4.97
C ALA A 93 7.35 -20.13 -5.93
N THR A 94 6.30 -19.44 -5.50
CA THR A 94 5.09 -19.21 -6.29
C THR A 94 4.98 -17.75 -6.75
N LEU A 95 5.76 -16.86 -6.12
CA LEU A 95 5.85 -15.45 -6.45
C LEU A 95 7.31 -15.07 -6.66
N LEU A 96 7.62 -14.49 -7.81
CA LEU A 96 8.95 -14.00 -8.17
C LEU A 96 9.01 -12.48 -8.01
N GLU A 97 10.19 -11.97 -7.66
CA GLU A 97 10.37 -10.52 -7.63
C GLU A 97 10.30 -9.94 -9.04
N GLN A 98 9.55 -8.86 -9.18
CA GLN A 98 9.30 -8.18 -10.45
C GLN A 98 9.34 -6.69 -10.21
N ALA A 99 10.21 -5.98 -10.93
CA ALA A 99 10.20 -4.53 -10.94
C ALA A 99 8.85 -4.04 -11.49
N ARG A 100 8.16 -3.17 -10.75
CA ARG A 100 6.82 -2.66 -11.10
C ARG A 100 6.85 -1.19 -11.44
N ARG A 101 6.09 -0.81 -12.46
CA ARG A 101 5.72 0.56 -12.83
C ARG A 101 4.64 1.15 -11.93
N TRP A 102 4.06 0.37 -11.03
CA TRP A 102 3.16 0.89 -10.02
C TRP A 102 3.75 0.71 -8.61
N VAL A 103 3.37 1.60 -7.71
CA VAL A 103 3.70 1.51 -6.30
C VAL A 103 2.52 1.95 -5.44
N LEU A 104 2.36 1.27 -4.31
CA LEU A 104 1.41 1.63 -3.27
C LEU A 104 2.20 2.06 -2.03
N PHE A 105 1.93 3.25 -1.51
CA PHE A 105 2.49 3.75 -0.26
C PHE A 105 1.44 3.64 0.83
N ASP A 106 1.72 2.81 1.84
CA ASP A 106 0.91 2.77 3.05
C ASP A 106 1.42 3.81 4.03
N VAL A 107 0.57 4.78 4.33
CA VAL A 107 0.87 5.90 5.20
C VAL A 107 -0.01 5.79 6.43
N ASP A 108 0.62 5.54 7.58
CA ASP A 108 -0.07 5.28 8.84
C ASP A 108 0.35 6.26 9.93
N GLY A 109 -0.63 6.75 10.68
CA GLY A 109 -0.40 7.48 11.94
C GLY A 109 0.17 8.88 11.77
N ILE A 110 0.01 9.52 10.60
CA ILE A 110 0.42 10.92 10.44
C ILE A 110 -0.46 11.82 11.31
N ALA A 111 0.16 12.67 12.14
CA ALA A 111 -0.54 13.68 12.91
C ALA A 111 -1.25 14.68 11.99
N LEU A 112 -2.53 14.92 12.27
CA LEU A 112 -3.36 15.90 11.57
C LEU A 112 -3.36 17.23 12.34
N PRO A 113 -3.40 18.38 11.65
CA PRO A 113 -3.69 19.66 12.30
C PRO A 113 -5.04 19.62 13.05
N PRO A 114 -5.21 20.37 14.15
CA PRO A 114 -6.40 20.32 15.01
C PRO A 114 -7.74 20.47 14.25
N ASP A 115 -7.81 21.35 13.25
CA ASP A 115 -9.02 21.65 12.49
C ASP A 115 -9.11 20.90 11.15
N PHE A 116 -8.37 19.80 11.02
CA PHE A 116 -8.29 19.04 9.78
C PHE A 116 -9.18 17.80 9.83
N ASP A 117 -10.35 17.87 9.20
CA ASP A 117 -11.14 16.67 8.91
C ASP A 117 -10.70 16.06 7.56
N PRO A 118 -10.04 14.88 7.57
CA PRO A 118 -9.52 14.28 6.36
C PRO A 118 -10.62 13.78 5.41
N LEU A 119 -11.85 13.59 5.90
CA LEU A 119 -12.98 13.07 5.14
C LEU A 119 -13.80 14.18 4.46
N VAL A 120 -13.78 15.39 5.00
CA VAL A 120 -14.48 16.56 4.43
C VAL A 120 -13.76 17.06 3.18
N ASP A 121 -12.43 17.06 3.20
CA ASP A 121 -11.60 17.51 2.09
C ASP A 121 -10.52 16.48 1.72
N PRO A 122 -10.90 15.34 1.08
CA PRO A 122 -9.95 14.30 0.67
C PRO A 122 -8.84 14.84 -0.24
N ALA A 123 -9.14 15.91 -0.97
CA ALA A 123 -8.24 16.60 -1.85
C ALA A 123 -7.06 17.26 -1.14
N ARG A 124 -7.38 18.01 -0.09
CA ARG A 124 -6.39 18.60 0.81
C ARG A 124 -5.66 17.51 1.59
N THR A 125 -6.33 16.43 1.98
CA THR A 125 -5.71 15.26 2.63
C THR A 125 -4.61 14.64 1.78
N VAL A 126 -4.90 14.34 0.52
CA VAL A 126 -3.92 13.78 -0.41
C VAL A 126 -2.75 14.75 -0.63
N SER A 127 -3.02 16.05 -0.76
CA SER A 127 -1.98 17.07 -0.93
C SER A 127 -1.07 17.17 0.29
N PHE A 128 -1.65 17.13 1.49
CA PHE A 128 -0.93 17.14 2.76
C PHE A 128 0.00 15.93 2.91
N VAL A 129 -0.44 14.73 2.49
CA VAL A 129 0.39 13.52 2.52
C VAL A 129 1.50 13.59 1.48
N ARG A 130 1.19 14.02 0.26
CA ARG A 130 2.18 14.11 -0.82
C ARG A 130 3.31 15.08 -0.49
N ALA A 131 3.04 16.18 0.20
CA ALA A 131 4.07 17.10 0.69
C ALA A 131 5.09 16.46 1.64
N LYS A 132 4.79 15.28 2.20
CA LYS A 132 5.68 14.50 3.09
C LYS A 132 6.37 13.34 2.38
N LEU A 133 6.11 13.14 1.09
CA LEU A 133 6.79 12.15 0.24
C LEU A 133 8.01 12.80 -0.44
N PRO A 134 8.86 12.03 -1.13
CA PRO A 134 9.87 12.62 -2.00
C PRO A 134 9.26 13.64 -2.98
N SER A 135 10.03 14.67 -3.32
CA SER A 135 9.56 15.80 -4.14
C SER A 135 8.98 15.38 -5.49
N CYS A 136 9.46 14.28 -6.07
CA CYS A 136 8.92 13.71 -7.30
C CYS A 136 7.43 13.30 -7.18
N PHE A 137 6.88 13.12 -5.98
CA PHE A 137 5.45 12.79 -5.80
C PHE A 137 4.55 14.02 -5.52
N HIS A 138 5.11 15.23 -5.43
CA HIS A 138 4.38 16.43 -4.97
C HIS A 138 3.41 17.01 -6.01
N ALA A 139 3.66 16.81 -7.31
CA ALA A 139 2.86 17.39 -8.41
C ALA A 139 2.18 16.37 -9.35
N VAL A 140 2.30 15.07 -9.05
CA VAL A 140 1.82 13.96 -9.90
C VAL A 140 0.45 13.41 -9.48
N ALA A 141 -0.34 12.88 -10.42
CA ALA A 141 -1.58 12.16 -10.11
C ALA A 141 -1.32 10.92 -9.25
N CYS A 142 -2.30 10.60 -8.42
CA CYS A 142 -2.32 9.37 -7.66
C CYS A 142 -3.74 8.86 -7.46
N TRP A 143 -3.86 7.56 -7.30
CA TRP A 143 -5.00 6.92 -6.66
C TRP A 143 -4.86 7.06 -5.14
N TYR A 144 -5.97 7.12 -4.39
CA TYR A 144 -5.92 7.08 -2.93
C TYR A 144 -7.06 6.28 -2.31
N GLN A 145 -6.81 5.75 -1.11
CA GLN A 145 -7.81 5.05 -0.33
C GLN A 145 -7.51 5.17 1.17
N PHE A 146 -8.51 5.53 1.98
CA PHE A 146 -8.41 5.42 3.43
C PHE A 146 -8.34 3.95 3.85
N THR A 147 -7.37 3.59 4.70
CA THR A 147 -7.18 2.19 5.09
C THR A 147 -8.23 1.76 6.12
N GLY A 148 -8.30 0.46 6.41
CA GLY A 148 -9.18 -0.09 7.45
C GLY A 148 -8.96 0.50 8.85
N SER A 149 -7.84 1.19 9.10
CA SER A 149 -7.54 1.87 10.37
C SER A 149 -8.09 3.31 10.46
N ALA A 150 -8.43 3.95 9.33
CA ALA A 150 -8.84 5.35 9.29
C ALA A 150 -10.10 5.59 10.14
N GLY A 151 -10.10 6.61 10.99
CA GLY A 151 -11.23 6.92 11.88
C GLY A 151 -11.45 5.89 13.00
N ILE A 152 -10.52 4.95 13.19
CA ILE A 152 -10.50 3.99 14.32
C ILE A 152 -9.25 4.19 15.14
N LYS A 153 -8.09 4.28 14.48
CA LYS A 153 -6.81 4.57 15.12
C LYS A 153 -6.50 6.07 15.02
N PRO A 154 -5.77 6.64 16.00
CA PRO A 154 -5.33 8.02 15.95
C PRO A 154 -4.46 8.32 14.73
N GLY A 155 -4.62 9.53 14.18
CA GLY A 155 -3.87 10.00 13.03
C GLY A 155 -4.47 9.59 11.68
N LEU A 156 -3.83 10.03 10.62
CA LEU A 156 -4.23 9.77 9.24
C LEU A 156 -3.70 8.40 8.80
N HIS A 157 -4.61 7.58 8.27
CA HIS A 157 -4.33 6.26 7.71
C HIS A 157 -4.84 6.19 6.28
N ILE A 158 -3.93 6.29 5.32
CA ILE A 158 -4.26 6.41 3.90
C ILE A 158 -3.21 5.72 3.05
N ARG A 159 -3.66 5.16 1.93
CA ARG A 159 -2.82 4.59 0.91
C ARG A 159 -2.83 5.47 -0.32
N LEU A 160 -1.67 5.70 -0.90
CA LEU A 160 -1.51 6.38 -2.18
C LEU A 160 -0.95 5.42 -3.22
N GLY A 161 -1.49 5.44 -4.44
CA GLY A 161 -1.04 4.63 -5.57
C GLY A 161 -0.51 5.50 -6.71
N PHE A 162 0.68 5.19 -7.21
CA PHE A 162 1.35 5.95 -8.26
C PHE A 162 1.73 5.05 -9.43
N TRP A 163 1.77 5.66 -10.62
CA TRP A 163 2.39 5.09 -11.82
C TRP A 163 3.74 5.77 -12.05
N LEU A 164 4.77 4.98 -12.33
CA LEU A 164 6.17 5.35 -12.38
C LEU A 164 6.66 5.40 -13.83
N ASP A 165 7.59 6.33 -14.09
CA ASP A 165 8.25 6.51 -15.39
C ASP A 165 9.15 5.32 -15.77
N ARG A 166 9.71 4.64 -14.77
CA ARG A 166 10.44 3.37 -14.89
C ARG A 166 9.96 2.36 -13.83
N PRO A 167 10.07 1.05 -14.09
CA PRO A 167 9.78 0.06 -13.07
C PRO A 167 10.82 0.11 -11.95
N LEU A 168 10.39 -0.13 -10.71
CA LEU A 168 11.22 -0.24 -9.52
C LEU A 168 11.05 -1.60 -8.85
N ASP A 169 12.16 -2.23 -8.47
CA ASP A 169 12.18 -3.46 -7.69
C ASP A 169 12.10 -3.22 -6.17
N GLU A 170 11.90 -4.29 -5.40
CA GLU A 170 11.86 -4.29 -3.93
C GLU A 170 13.11 -3.65 -3.32
N ALA A 171 14.30 -3.92 -3.86
CA ALA A 171 15.56 -3.47 -3.29
C ALA A 171 15.74 -1.95 -3.51
N GLU A 172 15.44 -1.45 -4.71
CA GLU A 172 15.40 -0.02 -5.03
C GLU A 172 14.41 0.71 -4.12
N LEU A 173 13.18 0.23 -3.99
CA LEU A 173 12.17 0.86 -3.15
C LEU A 173 12.57 0.90 -1.68
N LYS A 174 13.12 -0.21 -1.14
CA LYS A 174 13.57 -0.25 0.25
C LYS A 174 14.79 0.65 0.49
N ARG A 175 15.78 0.65 -0.42
CA ARG A 175 16.94 1.55 -0.30
C ARG A 175 16.51 3.02 -0.31
N TRP A 176 15.55 3.37 -1.16
CA TRP A 176 15.10 4.75 -1.30
C TRP A 176 14.15 5.20 -0.19
N LEU A 177 13.12 4.42 0.12
CA LEU A 177 11.99 4.88 0.95
C LEU A 177 12.00 4.30 2.38
N ALA A 178 12.81 3.28 2.67
CA ALA A 178 12.90 2.69 4.00
C ALA A 178 14.07 3.23 4.84
N GLN A 179 14.82 4.21 4.32
CA GLN A 179 15.96 4.80 5.00
C GLN A 179 15.52 5.43 6.33
N LYS A 180 16.27 5.12 7.38
CA LYS A 180 16.10 5.69 8.72
C LYS A 180 17.16 6.74 8.97
N LEU A 181 16.76 7.85 9.57
CA LEU A 181 17.66 8.94 9.94
C LEU A 181 18.29 8.63 11.30
N PRO A 182 19.64 8.57 11.39
CA PRO A 182 20.33 8.35 12.66
C PRO A 182 19.92 9.36 13.72
N GLU A 183 19.54 8.87 14.90
CA GLU A 183 19.24 9.72 16.05
C GLU A 183 20.26 9.43 17.16
N PRO A 184 21.09 10.42 17.55
CA PRO A 184 22.07 10.24 18.61
C PRO A 184 21.45 9.74 19.90
N GLY A 185 22.11 8.76 20.55
CA GLY A 185 21.65 8.20 21.82
C GLY A 185 20.46 7.23 21.71
N LYS A 186 19.93 6.97 20.51
CA LYS A 186 18.86 5.97 20.30
C LYS A 186 19.33 4.79 19.47
N PRO A 187 18.85 3.56 19.77
CA PRO A 187 19.19 2.39 18.98
C PRO A 187 18.61 2.50 17.56
N ALA A 188 19.31 1.94 16.56
CA ALA A 188 18.90 2.05 15.16
C ALA A 188 17.45 1.56 14.86
N LYS A 189 16.93 0.65 15.69
CA LYS A 189 15.55 0.18 15.59
C LYS A 189 14.51 1.29 15.81
N SER A 190 14.80 2.29 16.65
CA SER A 190 13.89 3.40 16.98
C SER A 190 14.10 4.65 16.15
N TRP A 191 15.10 4.67 15.26
CA TRP A 191 15.29 5.78 14.33
C TRP A 191 14.05 5.98 13.45
N PHE A 192 13.68 7.24 13.25
CA PHE A 192 12.58 7.62 12.39
C PHE A 192 12.94 7.39 10.92
N ARG A 193 11.95 7.05 10.11
CA ARG A 193 12.10 7.08 8.66
C ARG A 193 11.97 8.51 8.16
N GLU A 194 12.72 8.82 7.10
CA GLU A 194 12.60 10.11 6.42
C GLU A 194 11.19 10.30 5.84
N TYR A 195 10.63 9.25 5.24
CA TYR A 195 9.30 9.25 4.65
C TYR A 195 8.32 8.40 5.47
N PRO A 196 7.05 8.83 5.61
CA PRO A 196 6.04 8.15 6.42
C PRO A 196 5.40 6.96 5.68
N VAL A 197 6.21 6.13 5.02
CA VAL A 197 5.75 4.97 4.24
C VAL A 197 6.16 3.68 4.94
N ASP A 198 5.25 2.72 5.05
CA ASP A 198 5.58 1.37 5.54
C ASP A 198 6.26 0.54 4.43
N PRO A 199 7.56 0.17 4.56
CA PRO A 199 8.28 -0.59 3.55
C PRO A 199 7.84 -2.05 3.46
N ALA A 200 6.96 -2.53 4.35
CA ALA A 200 6.37 -3.86 4.22
C ALA A 200 5.72 -4.04 2.84
N VAL A 201 5.01 -3.02 2.33
CA VAL A 201 4.32 -3.07 1.03
C VAL A 201 5.25 -3.18 -0.18
N PHE A 202 6.55 -2.96 -0.01
CA PHE A 202 7.54 -3.15 -1.07
C PHE A 202 7.99 -4.61 -1.21
N THR A 203 7.69 -5.44 -0.22
CA THR A 203 8.14 -6.83 -0.21
C THR A 203 7.35 -7.68 -1.21
N THR A 204 8.03 -8.43 -2.08
CA THR A 204 7.48 -9.22 -3.20
C THR A 204 6.17 -9.93 -2.86
N ALA A 205 6.19 -10.72 -1.78
CA ALA A 205 5.08 -11.57 -1.40
C ALA A 205 4.18 -10.95 -0.33
N GLN A 206 4.42 -9.71 0.13
CA GLN A 206 3.59 -9.10 1.18
C GLN A 206 2.20 -8.76 0.63
N PRO A 207 1.10 -9.21 1.27
CA PRO A 207 -0.23 -8.84 0.86
C PRO A 207 -0.48 -7.37 1.17
N ILE A 208 -0.94 -6.65 0.16
CA ILE A 208 -1.41 -5.27 0.26
C ILE A 208 -2.94 -5.33 0.30
N TYR A 209 -3.49 -5.12 1.50
CA TYR A 209 -4.92 -5.21 1.76
C TYR A 209 -5.65 -3.97 1.26
N VAL A 210 -6.32 -4.08 0.11
CA VAL A 210 -7.08 -2.99 -0.53
C VAL A 210 -8.59 -3.09 -0.31
N ALA A 211 -9.08 -4.22 0.23
CA ALA A 211 -10.49 -4.43 0.45
C ALA A 211 -11.07 -3.51 1.53
N ALA A 212 -12.33 -3.10 1.35
CA ALA A 212 -13.07 -2.39 2.38
C ALA A 212 -13.22 -3.27 3.64
N PRO A 213 -13.25 -2.67 4.86
CA PRO A 213 -13.52 -3.43 6.06
C PRO A 213 -14.95 -3.99 6.05
N ILE A 214 -15.12 -5.19 6.61
CA ILE A 214 -16.44 -5.78 6.86
C ILE A 214 -17.01 -5.15 8.14
N ILE A 215 -18.14 -4.47 8.03
CA ILE A 215 -18.83 -3.89 9.18
C ILE A 215 -19.83 -4.93 9.69
N LYS A 216 -19.64 -5.45 10.90
CA LYS A 216 -20.59 -6.38 11.53
C LYS A 216 -21.78 -5.63 12.12
N GLN A 217 -22.90 -6.34 12.25
CA GLN A 217 -24.12 -5.80 12.85
C GLN A 217 -23.84 -5.21 14.25
N GLY A 218 -24.42 -4.05 14.53
CA GLY A 218 -24.18 -3.30 15.77
C GLY A 218 -22.93 -2.42 15.75
N ALA A 219 -22.01 -2.58 14.79
CA ALA A 219 -20.89 -1.69 14.62
C ALA A 219 -21.32 -0.50 13.74
N ARG A 220 -21.54 0.68 14.33
CA ARG A 220 -21.77 1.92 13.57
C ARG A 220 -20.44 2.68 13.46
N PRO A 221 -19.68 2.56 12.37
CA PRO A 221 -18.54 3.45 12.18
C PRO A 221 -19.02 4.88 11.96
N VAL A 222 -18.21 5.86 12.40
CA VAL A 222 -18.35 7.25 11.99
C VAL A 222 -18.27 7.30 10.45
N ARG A 223 -19.14 8.12 9.83
CA ARG A 223 -19.35 8.29 8.38
C ARG A 223 -18.03 8.17 7.60
N ARG A 224 -18.01 7.41 6.49
CA ARG A 224 -16.85 7.32 5.57
C ARG A 224 -17.29 7.58 4.12
N PRO A 225 -16.97 8.73 3.50
CA PRO A 225 -17.22 8.93 2.09
C PRO A 225 -15.97 8.73 1.22
N LEU A 226 -16.23 8.06 0.08
CA LEU A 226 -15.70 8.23 -1.27
C LEU A 226 -14.21 7.92 -1.57
N ARG A 227 -14.07 6.82 -2.31
CA ARG A 227 -12.95 6.47 -3.18
C ARG A 227 -12.99 7.40 -4.40
N GLN A 228 -11.90 8.11 -4.69
CA GLN A 228 -11.81 8.93 -5.89
C GLN A 228 -10.40 8.90 -6.47
N ILE A 229 -10.34 9.00 -7.80
CA ILE A 229 -9.09 9.23 -8.53
C ILE A 229 -8.89 10.75 -8.59
N ARG A 230 -7.69 11.24 -8.22
CA ARG A 230 -7.31 12.64 -8.48
C ARG A 230 -6.44 12.75 -9.71
N HIS A 231 -6.94 13.45 -10.73
CA HIS A 231 -6.19 13.81 -11.92
C HIS A 231 -5.37 15.08 -11.68
N SER A 232 -4.04 14.98 -11.76
CA SER A 232 -3.10 16.09 -11.97
C SER A 232 -1.84 15.56 -12.70
N ARG A 233 -1.21 16.36 -13.56
CA ARG A 233 -0.32 15.86 -14.62
C ARG A 233 0.99 15.21 -14.13
N TRP A 234 1.38 14.16 -14.85
CA TRP A 234 2.67 13.47 -15.03
C TRP A 234 3.91 13.89 -14.20
N CYS A 235 4.61 12.89 -13.65
CA CYS A 235 6.02 13.01 -13.25
C CYS A 235 6.91 12.69 -14.44
N SER A 236 7.72 13.66 -14.86
CA SER A 236 8.97 13.41 -15.56
C SER A 236 10.05 14.03 -14.68
N GLY A 237 10.93 13.24 -14.08
CA GLY A 237 11.97 13.80 -13.25
C GLY A 237 12.90 12.76 -12.66
N ASP A 238 14.02 12.57 -13.33
CA ASP A 238 15.25 11.97 -12.82
C ASP A 238 15.50 12.37 -11.35
N CYS A 239 15.29 11.45 -10.42
CA CYS A 239 15.66 11.62 -9.02
C CYS A 239 17.07 11.06 -8.76
N SER A 240 17.99 11.39 -9.66
CA SER A 240 19.39 10.94 -9.65
C SER A 240 20.35 12.12 -9.52
N ARG A 241 20.05 13.12 -8.67
CA ARG A 241 21.03 14.15 -8.23
C ARG A 241 20.50 14.99 -7.07
N SER A 242 20.67 14.47 -5.85
CA SER A 242 20.86 15.31 -4.65
C SER A 242 21.48 14.48 -3.53
N ALA A 243 22.64 13.91 -3.82
CA ALA A 243 23.62 13.53 -2.81
C ALA A 243 24.86 14.41 -3.03
N HIS A 244 25.33 15.03 -1.94
CA HIS A 244 26.52 15.89 -1.81
C HIS A 244 26.45 17.35 -2.27
N ARG A 245 26.31 18.23 -1.27
CA ARG A 245 27.12 19.43 -0.96
C ARG A 245 26.60 19.95 0.39
N GLY A 246 27.34 20.12 1.47
CA GLY A 246 28.74 19.92 1.79
C GLY A 246 28.92 20.34 3.25
N ALA A 247 29.54 19.49 4.07
CA ALA A 247 30.22 19.93 5.27
C ALA A 247 31.63 20.35 4.83
N ALA A 248 31.98 21.62 4.99
CA ALA A 248 33.33 22.17 5.16
C ALA A 248 33.31 23.70 4.98
N ALA A 249 33.21 24.42 6.10
CA ALA A 249 34.00 25.60 6.48
C ALA A 249 33.49 26.08 7.84
#